data_AF-A0AAD6RG29-F1
#
_entry.id   AF-A0AAD6RG29-F1
#
_cell.length_a   1.000
_cell.length_b   1.000
_cell.length_c   1.000
_cell.angle_alpha   90.00
_cell.angle_beta   90.00
_cell.angle_gamma   90.00
#
_symmetry.space_group_name_H-M   'P 1'
#
loop_
_entity.id
_entity.type
_entity.pdbx_description
1 polymer ?
#
loop_
_entity_poly.entity_id
_entity_poly.type
_entity_poly.pdbx_seq_one_letter_code
_entity_poly.pdbx_strand_id
1 'polypeptide(L)'
;MDSIRTEVLDFYTNLGTKVVDESHDQDTTDLHKCVAYIRDFAPNLDKSNLCILVAAALGGRFDHEAANINVLYRFSTTRIILLSDDCLIYLLPRTHRHEIHIQSSVEGPHCGLIPIGMASVGTTTTGLQWDLSKYIDLKLFW
;
A
#
# COMPACT_ATOMS: atom_id res chain seq x y z
N MET A 1 3.91 -15.92 13.32
CA MET A 1 5.38 -16.09 13.15
C MET A 1 5.66 -17.46 12.56
N ASP A 2 5.05 -17.75 11.42
CA ASP A 2 5.16 -19.00 10.66
C ASP A 2 6.20 -18.90 9.53
N SER A 3 6.58 -17.68 9.13
CA SER A 3 7.48 -17.41 8.01
C SER A 3 8.92 -17.03 8.41
N ILE A 4 9.12 -16.53 9.64
CA ILE A 4 10.46 -16.14 10.13
C ILE A 4 11.26 -17.35 10.58
N ARG A 5 12.55 -17.43 10.20
CA ARG A 5 13.46 -18.49 10.67
C ARG A 5 13.87 -18.24 12.12
N THR A 6 14.00 -19.30 12.91
CA THR A 6 14.30 -19.21 14.36
C THR A 6 15.57 -18.40 14.64
N GLU A 7 16.66 -18.65 13.89
CA GLU A 7 17.92 -17.95 14.10
C GLU A 7 17.85 -16.45 13.78
N VAL A 8 16.94 -16.04 12.89
CA VAL A 8 16.70 -14.63 12.56
C VAL A 8 15.88 -13.96 13.66
N LEU A 9 14.86 -14.65 14.18
CA LEU A 9 14.07 -14.18 15.31
C LEU A 9 14.95 -13.99 16.56
N ASP A 10 15.78 -14.97 16.88
CA ASP A 10 16.69 -14.92 18.02
C ASP A 10 17.69 -13.77 17.87
N PHE A 11 18.25 -13.58 16.68
CA PHE A 11 19.18 -12.49 16.38
C PHE A 11 18.56 -11.12 16.70
N TYR A 12 17.37 -10.81 16.17
CA TYR A 12 16.73 -9.50 16.41
C TYR A 12 16.23 -9.34 17.84
N THR A 13 15.77 -10.43 18.48
CA THR A 13 15.37 -10.43 19.89
C THR A 13 16.56 -10.08 20.78
N ASN A 14 17.73 -10.66 20.52
CA ASN A 14 18.97 -10.38 21.26
C ASN A 14 19.48 -8.95 21.06
N LEU A 15 19.12 -8.29 19.96
CA LEU A 15 19.37 -6.86 19.75
C LEU A 15 18.38 -5.94 20.47
N GLY A 16 17.39 -6.50 21.19
CA GLY A 16 16.37 -5.74 21.91
C GLY A 16 15.18 -5.32 21.05
N THR A 17 15.02 -5.90 19.86
CA THR A 17 13.84 -5.65 19.01
C THR A 17 12.59 -6.14 19.73
N LYS A 18 11.56 -5.28 19.83
CA LYS A 18 10.26 -5.68 20.37
C LYS A 18 9.58 -6.64 19.39
N VAL A 19 9.44 -7.89 19.80
CA VAL A 19 8.72 -8.94 19.08
C VAL A 19 7.25 -8.92 19.49
N VAL A 20 6.34 -8.82 18.53
CA VAL A 20 4.88 -8.84 18.74
C VAL A 20 4.31 -10.03 17.96
N ASP A 21 3.83 -11.04 18.67
CA ASP A 21 3.29 -12.26 18.07
C ASP A 21 1.76 -12.23 17.99
N GLU A 22 1.25 -12.00 16.78
CA GLU A 22 -0.17 -11.97 16.45
C GLU A 22 -0.58 -13.19 15.60
N SER A 23 0.10 -14.33 15.76
CA SER A 23 -0.19 -15.56 15.00
C SER A 23 -1.59 -16.11 15.23
N HIS A 24 -2.21 -15.76 16.35
CA HIS A 24 -3.56 -16.23 16.69
C HIS A 24 -4.64 -15.59 15.81
N ASP A 25 -4.40 -14.39 15.26
CA ASP A 25 -5.31 -13.75 14.30
C ASP A 25 -5.06 -14.33 12.90
N GLN A 26 -6.06 -15.05 12.39
CA GLN A 26 -6.06 -15.66 11.07
C GLN A 26 -6.98 -14.94 10.08
N ASP A 27 -7.66 -13.87 10.50
CA ASP A 27 -8.56 -13.07 9.66
C ASP A 27 -7.83 -11.91 8.97
N THR A 28 -6.62 -11.57 9.42
CA THR A 28 -5.80 -10.50 8.84
C THR A 28 -4.39 -10.96 8.45
N THR A 29 -3.83 -10.32 7.42
CA THR A 29 -2.46 -10.58 6.96
C THR A 29 -1.42 -9.89 7.83
N ASP A 30 -0.18 -10.35 7.80
CA ASP A 30 0.90 -9.70 8.56
C ASP A 30 1.10 -8.23 8.17
N LEU A 31 0.94 -7.87 6.89
CA LEU A 31 1.00 -6.46 6.48
C LEU A 31 -0.11 -5.64 7.14
N HIS A 32 -1.34 -6.17 7.22
CA HIS A 32 -2.44 -5.49 7.91
C HIS A 32 -2.10 -5.22 9.37
N LYS A 33 -1.60 -6.24 10.08
CA LYS A 33 -1.21 -6.15 11.50
C LYS A 33 -0.08 -5.16 11.71
N CYS A 34 0.94 -5.16 10.84
CA CYS A 34 2.04 -4.19 10.89
C CYS A 34 1.55 -2.75 10.71
N VAL A 35 0.68 -2.48 9.73
CA VAL A 35 0.13 -1.14 9.50
C VAL A 35 -0.71 -0.68 10.68
N ALA A 36 -1.58 -1.55 11.22
CA ALA A 36 -2.35 -1.26 12.42
C ALA A 36 -1.44 -0.92 13.60
N TYR A 37 -0.39 -1.72 13.81
CA TYR A 37 0.57 -1.48 14.88
C TYR A 37 1.26 -0.13 14.76
N ILE A 38 1.76 0.23 13.57
CA ILE A 38 2.41 1.51 13.31
C ILE A 38 1.44 2.67 13.56
N ARG A 39 0.23 2.58 13.02
CA ARG A 39 -0.81 3.62 13.16
C ARG A 39 -1.20 3.85 14.61
N ASP A 40 -1.36 2.78 15.39
CA ASP A 40 -1.99 2.87 16.71
C ASP A 40 -0.97 3.01 17.84
N PHE A 41 0.15 2.27 17.76
CA PHE A 41 1.06 2.05 18.88
C PHE A 41 2.48 2.58 18.67
N ALA A 42 2.85 3.06 17.48
CA ALA A 42 4.20 3.62 17.27
C ALA A 42 4.39 4.90 18.13
N PRO A 43 5.37 4.91 19.05
CA PRO A 43 5.61 6.08 19.88
C PRO A 43 6.28 7.20 19.08
N ASN A 44 6.03 8.45 19.48
CA ASN A 44 6.69 9.65 18.93
C ASN A 44 6.51 9.89 17.43
N LEU A 45 5.49 9.29 16.82
CA LEU A 45 5.18 9.46 15.40
C LEU A 45 4.10 10.53 15.22
N ASP A 46 4.40 11.56 14.42
CA ASP A 46 3.35 12.48 13.95
C ASP A 46 2.44 11.73 12.96
N LYS A 47 1.29 11.30 13.47
CA LYS A 47 0.31 10.55 12.69
C LYS A 47 -0.31 11.39 11.56
N SER A 48 -0.24 12.72 11.62
CA SER A 48 -0.84 13.61 10.61
C SER A 48 -0.09 13.61 9.28
N ASN A 49 1.22 13.31 9.30
CA ASN A 49 2.09 13.26 8.12
C ASN A 49 2.71 11.86 7.89
N LEU A 50 2.13 10.83 8.51
CA LEU A 50 2.64 9.46 8.40
C LEU A 50 2.55 8.94 6.95
N CYS A 51 3.71 8.56 6.41
CA CYS A 51 3.84 7.81 5.17
C CYS A 51 4.49 6.46 5.47
N ILE A 52 3.83 5.36 5.10
CA ILE A 52 4.33 3.99 5.26
C ILE A 52 4.78 3.49 3.89
N LEU A 53 6.07 3.17 3.76
CA LEU A 53 6.62 2.51 2.59
C LEU A 53 6.71 1.01 2.85
N VAL A 54 6.07 0.19 2.01
CA VAL A 54 6.08 -1.27 2.09
C VAL A 54 6.96 -1.81 0.98
N ALA A 55 8.12 -2.34 1.34
CA ALA A 55 9.04 -2.97 0.40
C ALA A 55 8.66 -4.43 0.12
N ALA A 56 9.06 -4.96 -1.05
CA ALA A 56 8.76 -6.33 -1.48
C ALA A 56 7.25 -6.66 -1.45
N ALA A 57 6.42 -5.67 -1.75
CA ALA A 57 4.97 -5.78 -1.67
C ALA A 57 4.35 -6.55 -2.86
N LEU A 58 5.09 -6.67 -3.98
CA LEU A 58 4.65 -7.21 -5.27
C LEU A 58 5.75 -8.11 -5.85
N GLY A 59 5.40 -8.95 -6.83
CA GLY A 59 6.31 -9.87 -7.54
C GLY A 59 6.31 -11.31 -6.99
N GLY A 60 5.31 -11.68 -6.19
CA GLY A 60 5.24 -12.96 -5.49
C GLY A 60 3.93 -13.70 -5.73
N ARG A 61 3.37 -14.24 -4.64
CA ARG A 61 2.07 -14.90 -4.66
C ARG A 61 0.97 -13.87 -4.92
N PHE A 62 0.23 -14.04 -6.01
CA PHE A 62 -0.82 -13.10 -6.42
C PHE A 62 -1.89 -12.84 -5.35
N ASP A 63 -2.28 -13.86 -4.58
CA ASP A 63 -3.24 -13.70 -3.49
C ASP A 63 -2.71 -12.79 -2.37
N HIS A 64 -1.40 -12.81 -2.10
CA HIS A 64 -0.75 -11.89 -1.16
C HIS A 64 -0.71 -10.46 -1.74
N GLU A 65 -0.46 -10.30 -3.04
CA GLU A 65 -0.47 -8.99 -3.69
C GLU A 65 -1.86 -8.36 -3.66
N ALA A 66 -2.90 -9.15 -3.98
CA ALA A 66 -4.28 -8.72 -3.86
C ALA A 66 -4.64 -8.34 -2.41
N ALA A 67 -4.14 -9.09 -1.42
CA ALA A 67 -4.31 -8.75 -0.01
C ALA A 67 -3.57 -7.46 0.38
N ASN A 68 -2.37 -7.21 -0.17
CA ASN A 68 -1.62 -5.96 0.03
C ASN A 68 -2.36 -4.77 -0.57
N ILE A 69 -2.94 -4.91 -1.75
CA ILE A 69 -3.82 -3.88 -2.33
C ILE A 69 -5.02 -3.64 -1.42
N ASN A 70 -5.67 -4.68 -0.90
CA ASN A 70 -6.79 -4.55 0.03
C ASN A 70 -6.41 -3.81 1.33
N VAL A 71 -5.17 -3.94 1.83
CA VAL A 71 -4.67 -3.14 2.96
C VAL A 71 -4.77 -1.64 2.65
N LEU A 72 -4.47 -1.18 1.43
CA LEU A 72 -4.61 0.23 1.07
C LEU A 72 -6.04 0.76 1.27
N TYR A 73 -7.05 -0.06 0.96
CA TYR A 73 -8.46 0.29 1.16
C TYR A 73 -8.86 0.26 2.65
N ARG A 74 -8.37 -0.72 3.41
CA ARG A 74 -8.65 -0.84 4.85
C ARG A 74 -8.07 0.33 5.66
N PHE A 75 -6.97 0.91 5.20
CA PHE A 75 -6.30 2.06 5.82
C PHE A 75 -6.31 3.29 4.90
N SER A 76 -7.43 3.57 4.23
CA SER A 76 -7.55 4.60 3.18
C SER A 76 -7.24 6.05 3.62
N THR A 77 -7.14 6.32 4.93
CA THR A 77 -6.74 7.61 5.49
C THR A 77 -5.23 7.70 5.77
N THR A 78 -4.50 6.58 5.70
CA THR A 78 -3.06 6.52 5.89
C THR A 78 -2.37 6.47 4.54
N ARG A 79 -1.32 7.29 4.35
CA ARG A 79 -0.53 7.25 3.11
C ARG A 79 0.35 6.01 3.12
N ILE A 80 -0.05 4.99 2.37
CA ILE A 80 0.70 3.74 2.23
C ILE A 80 1.12 3.57 0.78
N ILE A 81 2.40 3.29 0.57
CA ILE A 81 3.00 3.08 -0.74
C ILE A 81 3.55 1.66 -0.78
N LEU A 82 3.03 0.84 -1.70
CA LEU A 82 3.58 -0.47 -2.02
C LEU A 82 4.68 -0.26 -3.06
N LEU A 83 5.90 -0.68 -2.73
CA LEU A 83 7.07 -0.55 -3.59
C LEU A 83 7.66 -1.92 -3.88
N SER A 84 8.03 -2.13 -5.12
CA SER A 84 8.79 -3.28 -5.62
C SER A 84 9.72 -2.80 -6.73
N ASP A 85 10.57 -3.70 -7.24
CA ASP A 85 11.64 -3.32 -8.16
C ASP A 85 11.14 -2.58 -9.41
N ASP A 86 9.96 -2.96 -9.91
CA ASP A 86 9.40 -2.42 -11.15
C ASP A 86 8.13 -1.57 -10.96
N CYS A 87 7.62 -1.42 -9.73
CA CYS A 87 6.29 -0.84 -9.52
C CYS A 87 6.15 -0.10 -8.18
N LEU A 88 5.41 1.02 -8.24
CA LEU A 88 4.93 1.79 -7.09
C LEU A 88 3.41 1.89 -7.17
N ILE A 89 2.71 1.43 -6.14
CA ILE A 89 1.25 1.48 -6.04
C ILE A 89 0.83 2.20 -4.75
N TYR A 90 -0.12 3.12 -4.87
CA TYR A 90 -0.80 3.71 -3.72
C TYR A 90 -2.25 4.06 -4.07
N LEU A 91 -3.10 4.12 -3.05
CA LEU A 91 -4.51 4.44 -3.21
C LEU A 91 -4.69 5.96 -3.40
N LEU A 92 -5.62 6.34 -4.28
CA LEU A 92 -6.10 7.70 -4.46
C LEU A 92 -7.52 7.84 -3.87
N PRO A 93 -7.68 8.26 -2.60
CA PRO A 93 -8.99 8.45 -2.01
C PRO A 93 -9.83 9.49 -2.77
N ARG A 94 -11.10 9.16 -3.03
CA ARG A 94 -12.06 10.06 -3.72
C ARG A 94 -12.42 11.33 -2.94
N THR A 95 -11.96 11.47 -1.71
CA THR A 95 -12.33 12.56 -0.81
C THR A 95 -11.71 13.90 -1.20
N HIS A 96 -10.64 13.89 -2.02
CA HIS A 96 -9.91 15.09 -2.41
C HIS A 96 -9.34 14.96 -3.83
N ARG A 97 -8.90 16.10 -4.38
CA ARG A 97 -8.10 16.15 -5.61
C ARG A 97 -6.65 15.77 -5.29
N HIS A 98 -6.04 15.00 -6.17
CA HIS A 98 -4.64 14.59 -6.06
C HIS A 98 -3.75 15.39 -7.01
N GLU A 99 -2.55 15.71 -6.56
CA GLU A 99 -1.48 16.28 -7.37
C GLU A 99 -0.24 15.40 -7.18
N ILE A 100 0.23 14.81 -8.27
CA ILE A 100 1.29 13.80 -8.27
C ILE A 100 2.48 14.41 -8.99
N HIS A 101 3.58 14.59 -8.25
CA HIS A 101 4.82 15.11 -8.80
C HIS A 101 5.71 13.94 -9.20
N ILE A 102 5.95 13.80 -10.51
CA ILE A 102 6.74 12.72 -11.07
C ILE A 102 8.22 13.09 -11.06
N GLN A 103 9.05 12.24 -10.46
CA GLN A 103 10.49 12.37 -10.47
C GLN A 103 11.08 11.49 -11.58
N SER A 104 11.06 12.00 -12.81
CA SER A 104 11.45 11.26 -14.04
C SER A 104 12.90 10.76 -14.08
N SER A 105 13.77 11.22 -13.17
CA SER A 105 15.13 10.67 -13.00
C SER A 105 15.13 9.30 -12.31
N VAL A 106 14.04 8.92 -11.67
CA VAL A 106 13.87 7.67 -10.91
C VAL A 106 12.70 6.86 -11.45
N GLU A 107 11.59 7.52 -11.78
CA GLU A 107 10.36 6.89 -12.24
C GLU A 107 10.39 6.61 -13.76
N GLY A 108 9.89 5.44 -14.15
CA GLY A 108 9.69 5.08 -15.55
C GLY A 108 8.53 5.86 -16.20
N PRO A 109 8.40 5.81 -17.53
CA PRO A 109 7.41 6.60 -18.27
C PRO A 109 5.98 6.06 -18.17
N HIS A 110 5.78 4.88 -17.58
CA HIS A 110 4.50 4.18 -17.57
C HIS A 110 3.78 4.35 -16.23
N CYS A 111 2.49 4.64 -16.29
CA CYS A 111 1.60 4.68 -15.14
C CYS A 111 0.20 4.18 -15.52
N GLY A 112 -0.61 3.84 -14.52
CA GLY A 112 -1.99 3.42 -14.74
C GLY A 112 -2.91 3.78 -13.57
N LEU A 113 -4.18 3.97 -13.87
CA LEU A 113 -5.25 4.11 -12.88
C LEU A 113 -6.14 2.86 -12.95
N ILE A 114 -6.20 2.10 -11.87
CA ILE A 114 -6.96 0.83 -11.81
C ILE A 114 -8.10 0.97 -10.79
N PRO A 115 -9.37 0.88 -11.23
CA PRO A 115 -10.54 1.01 -10.36
C PRO A 115 -10.81 -0.30 -9.61
N ILE A 116 -9.99 -0.60 -8.61
CA ILE A 116 -10.15 -1.80 -7.78
C ILE A 116 -11.27 -1.58 -6.75
N GLY A 117 -12.08 -2.62 -6.51
CA GLY A 117 -13.18 -2.62 -5.53
C GLY A 117 -14.50 -2.05 -6.05
N MET A 118 -14.48 -0.93 -6.78
CA MET A 118 -15.66 -0.36 -7.41
C MET A 118 -15.31 0.52 -8.62
N ALA A 119 -16.29 0.73 -9.50
CA ALA A 119 -16.14 1.67 -10.60
C ALA A 119 -15.89 3.11 -10.10
N SER A 120 -14.97 3.82 -10.76
CA SER A 120 -14.73 5.23 -10.52
C SER A 120 -15.46 6.06 -11.57
N VAL A 121 -16.52 6.73 -11.11
CA VAL A 121 -17.43 7.53 -11.95
C VAL A 121 -16.94 8.98 -12.01
N GLY A 122 -16.84 9.53 -13.23
CA GLY A 122 -16.49 10.93 -13.44
C GLY A 122 -15.03 11.28 -13.12
N THR A 123 -14.10 10.37 -13.38
CA THR A 123 -12.66 10.60 -13.17
C THR A 123 -12.14 11.62 -14.17
N THR A 124 -11.36 12.61 -13.70
CA THR A 124 -10.70 13.59 -14.57
C THR A 124 -9.22 13.62 -14.24
N THR A 125 -8.36 13.64 -15.27
CA THR A 125 -6.90 13.77 -15.11
C THR A 125 -6.38 14.87 -16.02
N THR A 126 -5.18 15.35 -15.70
CA THR A 126 -4.42 16.25 -16.56
C THR A 126 -2.95 15.86 -16.48
N GLY A 127 -2.26 15.79 -17.63
CA GLY A 127 -0.82 15.52 -17.71
C GLY A 127 -0.47 14.07 -18.04
N LEU A 128 -1.45 13.18 -18.19
CA LEU A 128 -1.23 11.83 -18.72
C LEU A 128 -1.21 11.85 -20.25
N GLN A 129 -0.53 10.89 -20.86
CA GLN A 129 -0.61 10.69 -22.31
C GLN A 129 -2.06 10.44 -22.78
N TRP A 130 -2.85 9.77 -21.94
CA TRP A 130 -4.28 9.54 -22.15
C TRP A 130 -5.06 10.10 -20.96
N ASP A 131 -5.32 11.40 -21.00
CA ASP A 131 -6.12 12.05 -19.96
C ASP A 131 -7.60 11.61 -20.00
N LEU A 132 -8.17 11.46 -18.80
CA LEU A 132 -9.57 11.12 -18.60
C LEU A 132 -10.42 12.38 -18.46
N SER A 133 -11.67 12.30 -18.91
CA SER A 133 -12.68 13.34 -18.70
C SER A 133 -13.84 12.79 -17.88
N LYS A 134 -14.62 13.70 -17.26
CA LYS A 134 -15.79 13.38 -16.42
C LYS A 134 -16.87 12.49 -17.07
N TYR A 135 -16.78 12.23 -18.37
CA TYR A 135 -17.71 11.37 -19.11
C TYR A 135 -17.23 9.92 -19.24
N ILE A 136 -16.04 9.60 -18.73
CA ILE A 136 -15.45 8.27 -18.78
C ILE A 136 -15.54 7.64 -17.39
N ASP A 137 -16.16 6.47 -17.34
CA ASP A 137 -16.16 5.62 -16.16
C ASP A 137 -15.00 4.63 -16.24
N LEU A 138 -14.12 4.66 -15.24
CA LEU A 138 -13.12 3.61 -15.07
C LEU A 138 -13.76 2.45 -14.33
N LYS A 139 -13.82 1.29 -14.98
CA LYS A 139 -14.30 0.04 -14.38
C LYS A 139 -13.57 -1.17 -14.94
N LEU A 140 -13.42 -2.19 -14.11
CA LEU A 140 -13.06 -3.52 -14.58
C LEU A 140 -14.31 -4.16 -15.22
N PHE A 141 -14.13 -4.78 -16.38
CA PHE A 141 -15.18 -5.56 -17.05
C PHE A 141 -14.99 -7.02 -16.67
N TRP A 142 -16.03 -7.64 -16.12
CA TRP A 142 -16.12 -9.06 -15.79
C TRP A 142 -17.27 -9.71 -16.55
#